data_AF-A0A7V0XHY7-F1
#
_entry.id   AF-A0A7V0XHY7-F1
#
_cell.length_a   1.000
_cell.length_b   1.000
_cell.length_c   1.000
_cell.angle_alpha   90.00
_cell.angle_beta   90.00
_cell.angle_gamma   90.00
#
_symmetry.space_group_name_H-M   'P 1'
#
loop_
_entity.id
_entity.type
_entity.pdbx_description
1 polymer ?
#
loop_
_entity_poly.entity_id
_entity_poly.type
_entity_poly.pdbx_seq_one_letter_code
_entity_poly.pdbx_strand_id
1 'polypeptide(L)' 'MIQIDDNRCDLCGACVGICPADAIAMSELKLRIDPDTCINCDLCVIVCPFNALEAEHEASKV' A
#
# COMPACT_ATOMS: atom_id res chain seq x y z
N MET A 1 4.94 1.89 8.42
CA MET A 1 4.32 2.79 7.40
C MET A 1 4.37 2.07 6.06
N ILE A 2 3.36 2.21 5.21
CA ILE A 2 3.39 1.59 3.87
C ILE A 2 3.89 2.59 2.83
N GLN A 3 4.93 2.23 2.09
CA GLN A 3 5.45 3.01 0.96
C GLN A 3 4.92 2.46 -0.36
N ILE A 4 4.77 3.34 -1.35
CA ILE A 4 4.32 3.01 -2.70
C ILE A 4 5.41 3.40 -3.69
N ASP A 5 5.79 2.47 -4.56
CA ASP A 5 6.67 2.72 -5.70
C ASP A 5 5.84 2.99 -6.96
N ASP A 6 5.73 4.27 -7.32
CA ASP A 6 4.96 4.72 -8.48
C ASP A 6 5.50 4.15 -9.81
N ASN A 7 6.76 3.71 -9.89
CA ASN A 7 7.30 3.12 -11.12
C ASN A 7 6.85 1.67 -11.34
N ARG A 8 6.40 0.99 -10.27
CA ARG A 8 5.91 -0.39 -10.31
C ARG A 8 4.39 -0.48 -10.18
N CYS A 9 3.74 0.56 -9.68
CA CYS A 9 2.30 0.58 -9.49
C CYS A 9 1.55 0.76 -10.82
N ASP A 10 0.82 -0.26 -11.26
CA ASP A 10 -0.03 -0.20 -12.46
C ASP A 10 -1.45 0.37 -12.20
N LEU A 11 -1.69 0.94 -11.00
CA LEU A 11 -3.01 1.45 -10.57
C LEU A 11 -4.17 0.43 -10.74
N CYS A 12 -3.88 -0.86 -10.58
CA CYS A 12 -4.86 -1.95 -10.76
C CYS A 12 -5.98 -1.99 -9.70
N GLY A 13 -5.83 -1.27 -8.58
CA GLY A 13 -6.84 -1.20 -7.51
C GLY A 13 -6.94 -2.42 -6.58
N ALA A 14 -6.10 -3.44 -6.73
CA ALA A 14 -6.13 -4.64 -5.87
C ALA A 14 -5.95 -4.31 -4.38
N CYS A 15 -5.04 -3.39 -4.06
CA CYS A 15 -4.79 -2.93 -2.69
C CYS A 15 -5.99 -2.18 -2.09
N VAL A 16 -6.74 -1.43 -2.89
CA VAL A 16 -7.95 -0.71 -2.45
C VAL A 16 -9.02 -1.72 -2.03
N GLY A 17 -9.29 -2.72 -2.88
CA GLY A 17 -10.35 -3.70 -2.63
C GLY A 17 -10.09 -4.63 -1.45
N ILE A 18 -8.83 -4.86 -1.08
CA ILE A 18 -8.50 -5.74 0.06
C ILE A 18 -8.40 -4.97 1.39
N CYS A 19 -8.31 -3.64 1.38
CA CYS A 19 -8.01 -2.88 2.60
C CYS A 19 -9.19 -2.93 3.59
N PRO A 20 -9.06 -3.61 4.75
CA PRO A 20 -10.18 -3.75 5.68
C PRO A 20 -10.50 -2.47 6.45
N ALA A 21 -9.58 -1.49 6.42
CA ALA A 21 -9.72 -0.20 7.09
C ALA A 21 -10.17 0.91 6.14
N ASP A 22 -10.36 0.62 4.84
CA ASP A 22 -10.63 1.62 3.81
C ASP A 22 -9.59 2.77 3.78
N ALA A 23 -8.34 2.47 4.18
CA ALA A 23 -7.27 3.46 4.30
C ALA A 23 -6.62 3.82 2.95
N ILE A 24 -6.99 3.16 1.85
CA ILE A 24 -6.33 3.31 0.55
C ILE A 24 -7.31 3.93 -0.44
N ALA A 25 -6.94 5.09 -0.97
CA ALA A 25 -7.68 5.79 -2.00
C ALA A 25 -6.89 5.78 -3.32
N MET A 26 -7.60 5.60 -4.43
CA MET A 26 -7.03 5.65 -5.77
C MET A 26 -7.68 6.77 -6.57
N SER A 27 -6.85 7.55 -7.25
CA SER A 27 -7.26 8.53 -8.27
C SER A 27 -6.73 8.07 -9.63
N GLU A 28 -7.14 8.72 -10.72
CA GLU A 28 -6.72 8.36 -12.09
C GLU A 28 -5.20 8.33 -12.31
N LEU A 29 -4.42 9.00 -11.45
CA LEU A 29 -2.97 9.16 -11.62
C LEU A 29 -2.14 8.72 -10.40
N LYS A 30 -2.76 8.31 -9.29
CA LYS A 30 -2.00 7.99 -8.06
C LYS A 30 -2.79 7.14 -7.08
N LEU A 31 -2.05 6.37 -6.30
CA LEU A 31 -2.52 5.71 -5.09
C LEU A 31 -2.11 6.53 -3.86
N ARG A 32 -2.96 6.59 -2.84
CA ARG A 32 -2.64 7.20 -1.54
C ARG A 32 -3.10 6.33 -0.40
N ILE A 33 -2.31 6.29 0.66
CA ILE A 33 -2.63 5.62 1.91
C ILE A 33 -2.76 6.69 2.99
N ASP A 34 -3.86 6.66 3.73
CA ASP A 34 -4.06 7.48 4.90
C ASP A 34 -3.38 6.82 6.12
N PRO A 35 -2.29 7.40 6.67
CA PRO A 35 -1.57 6.82 7.80
C PRO A 35 -2.38 6.84 9.10
N ASP A 36 -3.37 7.73 9.24
CA ASP A 36 -4.19 7.81 10.45
C ASP A 36 -5.27 6.71 10.47
N THR A 37 -5.69 6.25 9.29
CA THR A 37 -6.68 5.17 9.12
C THR A 37 -6.01 3.80 8.94
N CYS A 38 -4.78 3.74 8.44
CA CYS A 38 -4.08 2.49 8.17
C CYS A 38 -3.72 1.74 9.46
N ILE A 39 -4.22 0.51 9.58
CA ILE A 39 -3.98 -0.37 10.74
C ILE A 39 -2.71 -1.23 10.65
N ASN A 40 -1.84 -0.99 9.66
CA ASN A 40 -0.60 -1.75 9.41
C ASN A 40 -0.82 -3.28 9.35
N CYS A 41 -1.81 -3.73 8.57
CA CYS A 41 -2.13 -5.15 8.40
C CYS A 41 -1.40 -5.84 7.23
N ASP A 42 -0.63 -5.09 6.44
CA ASP A 42 0.21 -5.55 5.31
C ASP A 42 -0.51 -6.28 4.16
N LEU A 43 -1.85 -6.40 4.19
CA LEU A 43 -2.63 -7.04 3.13
C LEU A 43 -2.41 -6.39 1.75
N CYS A 44 -2.23 -5.07 1.70
CA CYS A 44 -1.97 -4.33 0.47
C CYS A 44 -0.60 -4.68 -0.14
N VAL A 45 0.39 -5.04 0.68
CA VAL A 45 1.71 -5.52 0.24
C VAL A 45 1.58 -6.94 -0.31
N ILE A 46 0.87 -7.81 0.41
CA ILE A 46 0.70 -9.23 0.04
C ILE A 46 -0.08 -9.38 -1.27
N VAL A 47 -1.14 -8.58 -1.47
CA VAL A 47 -2.00 -8.69 -2.66
C VAL A 47 -1.38 -8.06 -3.91
N CYS A 48 -0.38 -7.18 -3.77
CA CYS A 48 0.12 -6.41 -4.90
C CYS A 48 0.86 -7.31 -5.90
N PRO A 49 0.33 -7.51 -7.12
CA PRO A 49 0.97 -8.39 -8.10
C PRO A 49 2.24 -7.78 -8.71
N PHE A 50 2.45 -6.48 -8.53
CA PHE A 50 3.61 -5.75 -9.04
C PHE A 50 4.68 -5.48 -7.97
N ASN A 51 4.47 -5.98 -6.75
CA ASN A 51 5.32 -5.71 -5.59
C ASN A 51 5.58 -4.20 -5.38
N ALA A 52 4.61 -3.35 -5.72
CA ALA A 52 4.75 -1.89 -5.68
C ALA A 52 4.57 -1.29 -4.28
N LEU A 53 4.16 -2.08 -3.28
CA LEU A 53 3.98 -1.63 -1.91
C LEU A 53 4.96 -2.36 -0.98
N GLU A 54 5.50 -1.63 -0.01
CA GLU A 54 6.43 -2.16 0.99
C GLU A 54 6.06 -1.64 2.38
N ALA A 55 6.11 -2.53 3.38
CA ALA A 55 5.92 -2.15 4.77
C ALA A 55 7.27 -1.77 5.38
N GLU A 56 7.47 -0.48 5.64
CA GLU A 56 8.55 -0.01 6.49
C GLU A 56 8.17 -0.33 7.94
N HIS A 57 8.69 -1.45 8.43
CA HIS A 57 8.86 -1.70 9.84
C HIS A 57 10.24 -1.15 10.21
N GLU A 58 10.36 -0.41 11.30
CA GLU A 58 11.68 -0.06 11.87
C GLU A 58 12.39 -1.32 12.37
N ALA A 59 12.78 -2.19 11.45
CA ALA A 59 13.73 -3.26 11.66
C ALA A 59 15.08 -2.71 11.25
N SER A 60 15.77 -2.18 12.26
CA SER A 60 17.22 -2.28 12.44
C SER A 60 17.96 -2.77 11.19
N LYS A 61 18.71 -1.87 10.55
CA LYS A 61 19.94 -2.25 9.83
C LYS A 61 20.68 -3.28 10.70
N VAL A 62 20.69 -4.54 10.27
CA VAL A 62 21.64 -5.55 10.77
C VAL A 62 22.96 -5.39 10.02
#